data_AF-A0A7V5YI45-F1
#
_entry.id   AF-A0A7V5YI45-F1
#
_cell.length_a   1.000
_cell.length_b   1.000
_cell.length_c   1.000
_cell.angle_alpha   90.00
_cell.angle_beta   90.00
_cell.angle_gamma   90.00
#
_symmetry.space_group_name_H-M   'P 1'
#
loop_
_entity.id
_entity.type
_entity.pdbx_description
1 polymer ?
#
loop_
_entity_poly.entity_id
_entity_poly.type
_entity_poly.pdbx_seq_one_letter_code
_entity_poly.pdbx_strand_id
1 'polypeptide(L)'
;MTKRFYLIVLIAVLLWLPVVGAEKPKMVPPNATAYSASELATLQAAVSSLQDLLSDYDLGSNRYFSSTEWMSLDFASYTAGILSSKGYQVRLVTQDGWADGEHVWLLVEVPISTREAWIPVEASPALGKSQQMLGSIPEFVDGAGQMWFQDKYMTFAREVVLSDNVPPVASIRVVPTQGNVGQEVTFMALASYDPDGEIVRYDWDLGGVKTSTRCTIRYAFTQESTYVIVLSVTDSRGKTVTTSINYRVREGREPASSPSGGGCGCGG
;
A
#
# COMPACT_ATOMS: atom_id res chain seq x y z
N MET A 1 -30.76 -28.61 -64.29
CA MET A 1 -29.66 -28.23 -63.36
C MET A 1 -30.22 -27.25 -62.36
N THR A 2 -30.62 -27.73 -61.18
CA THR A 2 -31.44 -26.98 -60.23
C THR A 2 -30.52 -26.52 -59.09
N LYS A 3 -30.14 -25.23 -59.07
CA LYS A 3 -29.36 -24.64 -57.98
C LYS A 3 -30.27 -24.41 -56.77
N ARG A 4 -30.03 -25.13 -55.68
CA ARG A 4 -30.68 -24.91 -54.38
C ARG A 4 -29.90 -23.83 -53.62
N PHE A 5 -30.57 -22.75 -53.24
CA PHE A 5 -30.05 -21.77 -52.29
C PHE A 5 -30.31 -22.30 -50.87
N TYR A 6 -29.27 -22.37 -50.05
CA TYR A 6 -29.40 -22.62 -48.62
C TYR A 6 -29.64 -21.29 -47.91
N LEU A 7 -30.86 -21.12 -47.38
CA LEU A 7 -31.19 -20.08 -46.42
C LEU A 7 -30.57 -20.49 -45.08
N ILE A 8 -29.46 -19.87 -44.69
CA ILE A 8 -28.91 -20.04 -43.33
C ILE A 8 -29.81 -19.20 -42.41
N VAL A 9 -30.75 -19.88 -41.75
CA VAL A 9 -31.47 -19.31 -40.61
C VAL A 9 -30.45 -19.22 -39.46
N LEU A 10 -30.04 -18.01 -39.14
CA LEU A 10 -29.14 -17.70 -38.03
C LEU A 10 -29.93 -17.85 -36.73
N ILE A 11 -30.13 -19.09 -36.29
CA ILE A 11 -30.61 -19.37 -34.94
C ILE A 11 -29.44 -19.07 -34.01
N ALA A 12 -29.51 -17.92 -33.34
CA ALA A 12 -28.65 -17.60 -32.21
C ALA A 12 -28.95 -18.57 -31.06
N VAL A 13 -28.41 -19.79 -31.17
CA VAL A 13 -28.20 -20.66 -30.01
C VAL A 13 -26.98 -20.09 -29.32
N LEU A 14 -27.22 -19.16 -28.39
CA LEU A 14 -26.29 -18.83 -27.32
C LEU A 14 -25.99 -20.15 -26.58
N LEU A 15 -24.97 -20.85 -27.06
CA LEU A 15 -24.29 -21.89 -26.31
C LEU A 15 -23.68 -21.18 -25.11
N TRP A 16 -24.43 -21.19 -24.03
CA TRP A 16 -23.98 -20.95 -22.67
C TRP A 16 -22.95 -22.05 -22.37
N LEU A 17 -21.72 -21.85 -22.85
CA LEU A 17 -20.59 -22.58 -22.32
C LEU A 17 -20.45 -22.06 -20.89
N PRO A 18 -20.68 -22.88 -19.84
CA PRO A 18 -20.17 -22.52 -18.55
C PRO A 18 -18.66 -22.39 -18.76
N VAL A 19 -18.15 -21.17 -18.67
CA VAL A 19 -16.75 -20.97 -18.31
C VAL A 19 -16.54 -21.94 -17.17
N VAL A 20 -15.59 -22.87 -17.35
CA VAL A 20 -15.14 -23.80 -16.32
C VAL A 20 -14.69 -22.91 -15.17
N GLY A 21 -15.64 -22.58 -14.29
CA GLY A 21 -15.37 -21.87 -13.07
C GLY A 21 -14.43 -22.80 -12.35
N ALA A 22 -13.20 -22.34 -12.10
CA ALA A 22 -12.40 -22.89 -11.03
C ALA A 22 -13.36 -23.18 -9.87
N GLU A 23 -13.37 -24.42 -9.37
CA GLU A 23 -14.23 -24.79 -8.25
C GLU A 23 -14.12 -23.66 -7.23
N LYS A 24 -15.22 -22.93 -7.03
CA LYS A 24 -15.25 -21.85 -6.04
C LYS A 24 -14.75 -22.50 -4.75
N PRO A 25 -13.78 -21.90 -4.05
CA PRO A 25 -13.18 -22.53 -2.88
C PRO A 25 -14.30 -23.03 -1.97
N LYS A 26 -14.16 -24.23 -1.38
CA LYS A 26 -15.14 -24.71 -0.39
C LYS A 26 -15.05 -23.80 0.82
N MET A 27 -15.91 -22.79 0.81
CA MET A 27 -16.00 -21.78 1.86
C MET A 27 -16.50 -22.49 3.11
N VAL A 28 -15.67 -22.55 4.15
CA VAL A 28 -16.17 -22.82 5.50
C VAL A 28 -16.44 -21.46 6.11
N PRO A 29 -17.67 -20.92 6.00
CA PRO A 29 -17.99 -19.74 6.76
C PRO A 29 -17.81 -20.07 8.24
N PRO A 30 -17.47 -19.10 9.09
CA PRO A 30 -17.14 -19.43 10.47
C PRO A 30 -18.28 -20.00 11.33
N ASN A 31 -19.45 -20.11 10.73
CA ASN A 31 -20.66 -20.69 11.30
C ASN A 31 -21.08 -22.05 10.68
N ALA A 32 -20.42 -22.56 9.62
CA ALA A 32 -20.97 -23.71 8.88
C ALA A 32 -20.74 -25.07 9.55
N THR A 33 -19.75 -25.21 10.44
CA THR A 33 -19.48 -26.45 11.19
C THR A 33 -18.64 -26.14 12.43
N ALA A 34 -18.81 -26.91 13.50
CA ALA A 34 -18.08 -26.74 14.76
C ALA A 34 -16.56 -26.67 14.53
N TYR A 35 -15.98 -25.47 14.66
CA TYR A 35 -14.54 -25.35 14.86
C TYR A 35 -14.17 -26.04 16.16
N SER A 36 -13.04 -26.73 16.16
CA SER A 36 -12.42 -27.12 17.41
C SER A 36 -11.99 -25.88 18.20
N ALA A 37 -11.80 -26.02 19.52
CA ALA A 37 -11.30 -24.92 20.34
C ALA A 37 -9.95 -24.38 19.84
N SER A 38 -9.10 -25.22 19.24
CA SER A 38 -7.82 -24.78 18.66
C SER A 38 -8.00 -24.01 17.36
N GLU A 39 -8.93 -24.42 16.49
CA GLU A 39 -9.24 -23.68 15.25
C GLU A 39 -9.84 -22.31 15.57
N LEU A 40 -10.72 -22.22 16.57
CA LEU A 40 -11.28 -20.95 17.02
C LEU A 40 -10.21 -20.01 17.56
N ALA A 41 -9.26 -20.53 18.36
CA ALA A 41 -8.14 -19.75 18.87
C ALA A 41 -7.23 -19.21 17.75
N THR A 42 -6.98 -20.01 16.71
CA THR A 42 -6.23 -19.56 15.52
C THR A 42 -6.97 -18.44 14.79
N LEU A 43 -8.29 -18.57 14.58
CA LEU A 43 -9.08 -17.52 13.94
C LEU A 43 -9.10 -16.23 14.77
N GLN A 44 -9.28 -16.31 16.09
CA GLN A 44 -9.24 -15.16 16.99
C GLN A 44 -7.89 -14.43 16.94
N ALA A 45 -6.79 -15.18 16.92
CA ALA A 45 -5.45 -14.61 16.78
C ALA A 45 -5.25 -13.93 15.42
N ALA A 46 -5.76 -14.54 14.34
CA ALA A 46 -5.70 -13.96 13.00
C ALA A 46 -6.53 -12.68 12.90
N VAL A 47 -7.77 -12.66 13.41
CA VAL A 47 -8.61 -11.45 13.48
C VAL A 47 -7.89 -10.35 14.25
N SER A 48 -7.38 -10.64 15.44
CA SER A 48 -6.66 -9.66 16.26
C SER A 48 -5.46 -9.07 15.51
N SER A 49 -4.67 -9.92 14.85
CA SER A 49 -3.51 -9.50 14.07
C SER A 49 -3.89 -8.64 12.86
N LEU A 50 -4.98 -8.98 12.17
CA LEU A 50 -5.52 -8.19 11.07
C LEU A 50 -6.07 -6.85 11.56
N GLN A 51 -6.78 -6.83 12.69
CA GLN A 51 -7.33 -5.61 13.30
C GLN A 51 -6.21 -4.62 13.66
N ASP A 52 -5.13 -5.12 14.28
CA ASP A 52 -3.94 -4.32 14.61
C ASP A 52 -3.29 -3.75 13.35
N LEU A 53 -3.14 -4.57 12.31
CA LEU A 53 -2.56 -4.16 11.04
C LEU A 53 -3.41 -3.11 10.29
N LEU A 54 -4.73 -3.29 10.26
CA LEU A 54 -5.67 -2.35 9.61
C LEU A 54 -5.78 -1.02 10.36
N SER A 55 -5.39 -1.01 11.63
CA SER A 55 -5.31 0.18 12.50
C SER A 55 -3.92 0.82 12.49
N ASP A 56 -2.94 0.25 11.78
CA ASP A 56 -1.57 0.77 11.75
C ASP A 56 -1.52 2.15 11.07
N TYR A 57 -1.24 3.15 11.91
CA TYR A 57 -1.20 4.55 11.52
C TYR A 57 -0.08 4.85 10.52
N ASP A 58 1.07 4.18 10.67
CA ASP A 58 2.28 4.40 9.87
C ASP A 58 2.15 3.81 8.45
N LEU A 59 1.15 2.96 8.24
CA LEU A 59 0.88 2.34 6.95
C LEU A 59 -0.09 3.12 6.06
N GLY A 60 -0.75 4.19 6.52
CA GLY A 60 -1.59 5.00 5.62
C GLY A 60 -2.44 6.16 6.14
N SER A 61 -2.57 6.39 7.46
CA SER A 61 -3.74 7.16 7.93
C SER A 61 -3.58 8.68 8.12
N ASN A 62 -2.41 9.29 7.85
CA ASN A 62 -2.20 10.70 8.21
C ASN A 62 -1.69 11.65 7.13
N ARG A 63 -1.67 11.27 5.85
CA ARG A 63 -1.20 12.25 4.86
C ARG A 63 -1.75 12.22 3.45
N TYR A 64 -2.58 11.27 3.07
CA TYR A 64 -2.71 11.00 1.64
C TYR A 64 -4.12 11.01 1.10
N PHE A 65 -5.16 10.96 1.94
CA PHE A 65 -6.49 10.64 1.45
C PHE A 65 -7.56 11.56 2.04
N SER A 66 -8.17 12.39 1.21
CA SER A 66 -9.43 13.05 1.52
C SER A 66 -10.60 12.14 1.15
N SER A 67 -11.74 12.30 1.84
CA SER A 67 -12.95 11.49 1.62
C SER A 67 -13.58 11.64 0.22
N THR A 68 -13.05 12.55 -0.62
CA THR A 68 -13.51 12.79 -1.99
C THR A 68 -12.63 12.14 -3.06
N GLU A 69 -11.48 11.58 -2.70
CA GLU A 69 -10.48 11.11 -3.67
C GLU A 69 -10.55 9.62 -3.98
N TRP A 70 -11.21 8.80 -3.15
CA TRP A 70 -11.14 7.34 -3.26
C TRP A 70 -12.49 6.69 -3.49
N MET A 71 -12.64 5.97 -4.60
CA MET A 71 -13.74 5.03 -4.80
C MET A 71 -13.53 3.78 -3.92
N SER A 72 -14.60 3.05 -3.58
CA SER A 72 -14.52 1.81 -2.77
C SER A 72 -13.52 0.80 -3.35
N LEU A 73 -13.36 0.76 -4.68
CA LEU A 73 -12.40 -0.12 -5.35
C LEU A 73 -10.95 0.28 -5.10
N ASP A 74 -10.61 1.56 -5.20
CA ASP A 74 -9.24 2.02 -4.98
C ASP A 74 -8.82 1.74 -3.53
N PHE A 75 -9.73 2.01 -2.60
CA PHE A 75 -9.52 1.77 -1.17
C PHE A 75 -9.34 0.29 -0.85
N ALA A 76 -10.21 -0.56 -1.40
CA ALA A 76 -10.07 -2.00 -1.26
C ALA A 76 -8.77 -2.52 -1.91
N SER A 77 -8.36 -1.97 -3.06
CA SER A 77 -7.14 -2.35 -3.76
C SER A 77 -5.89 -2.02 -2.94
N TYR A 78 -5.88 -0.85 -2.31
CA TYR A 78 -4.81 -0.44 -1.41
C TYR A 78 -4.70 -1.34 -0.19
N THR A 79 -5.81 -1.55 0.53
CA THR A 79 -5.84 -2.42 1.70
C THR A 79 -5.41 -3.84 1.34
N ALA A 80 -5.84 -4.35 0.18
CA ALA A 80 -5.44 -5.67 -0.30
C ALA A 80 -3.94 -5.76 -0.60
N GLY A 81 -3.35 -4.71 -1.18
CA GLY A 81 -1.92 -4.64 -1.42
C GLY A 81 -1.10 -4.63 -0.12
N ILE A 82 -1.53 -3.86 0.88
CA ILE A 82 -0.88 -3.86 2.20
C ILE A 82 -0.94 -5.26 2.84
N LEU A 83 -2.12 -5.89 2.86
CA LEU A 83 -2.28 -7.23 3.40
C LEU A 83 -1.42 -8.26 2.63
N SER A 84 -1.39 -8.18 1.30
CA SER A 84 -0.57 -9.06 0.46
C SER A 84 0.92 -8.88 0.73
N SER A 85 1.38 -7.65 0.97
CA SER A 85 2.79 -7.37 1.35
C SER A 85 3.18 -8.00 2.69
N LYS A 86 2.20 -8.28 3.56
CA LYS A 86 2.38 -8.99 4.83
C LYS A 86 2.22 -10.50 4.71
N GLY A 87 2.02 -11.02 3.50
CA GLY A 87 1.92 -12.45 3.21
C GLY A 87 0.51 -13.04 3.29
N TYR A 88 -0.52 -12.21 3.46
CA TYR A 88 -1.90 -12.67 3.39
C TYR A 88 -2.33 -12.90 1.95
N GLN A 89 -3.07 -13.98 1.69
CA GLN A 89 -3.79 -14.14 0.43
C GLN A 89 -5.10 -13.36 0.50
N VAL A 90 -5.32 -12.48 -0.46
CA VAL A 90 -6.47 -11.57 -0.47
C VAL A 90 -7.20 -11.66 -1.80
N ARG A 91 -8.52 -11.73 -1.74
CA ARG A 91 -9.40 -11.62 -2.92
C ARG A 91 -10.32 -10.43 -2.76
N LEU A 92 -10.45 -9.62 -3.79
CA LEU A 92 -11.47 -8.58 -3.83
C LEU A 92 -12.75 -9.19 -4.38
N VAL A 93 -13.86 -8.93 -3.70
CA VAL A 93 -15.18 -9.39 -4.11
C VAL A 93 -16.16 -8.23 -4.05
N THR A 94 -16.94 -8.03 -5.11
CA THR A 94 -18.00 -7.02 -5.10
C THR A 94 -19.35 -7.63 -4.85
N GLN A 95 -20.21 -6.86 -4.19
CA GLN A 95 -21.62 -7.17 -4.03
C GLN A 95 -22.48 -6.03 -4.57
N ASP A 96 -23.41 -6.38 -5.47
CA ASP A 96 -24.53 -5.53 -5.82
C ASP A 96 -25.66 -5.76 -4.81
N GLY A 97 -26.23 -4.68 -4.24
CA GLY A 97 -27.46 -4.79 -3.45
C GLY A 97 -27.65 -3.83 -2.27
N TRP A 98 -26.74 -2.89 -2.02
CA TRP A 98 -26.93 -1.84 -1.01
C TRP A 98 -27.36 -0.52 -1.66
N ALA A 99 -28.04 0.34 -0.90
CA ALA A 99 -28.66 1.57 -1.41
C ALA A 99 -27.66 2.70 -1.74
N ASP A 100 -26.41 2.53 -1.32
CA ASP A 100 -25.27 3.45 -1.45
C ASP A 100 -24.32 3.12 -2.63
N GLY A 101 -24.38 1.91 -3.21
CA GLY A 101 -23.63 1.53 -4.42
C GLY A 101 -22.99 0.15 -4.37
N GLU A 102 -22.02 -0.07 -5.27
CA GLU A 102 -21.20 -1.30 -5.33
C GLU A 102 -20.20 -1.29 -4.16
N HIS A 103 -20.38 -2.23 -3.23
CA HIS A 103 -19.43 -2.43 -2.13
C HIS A 103 -18.35 -3.41 -2.54
N VAL A 104 -17.10 -3.06 -2.24
CA VAL A 104 -15.95 -3.93 -2.46
C VAL A 104 -15.49 -4.45 -1.11
N TRP A 105 -15.52 -5.77 -0.97
CA TRP A 105 -15.04 -6.49 0.20
C TRP A 105 -13.70 -7.14 -0.11
N LEU A 106 -12.87 -7.30 0.92
CA LEU A 106 -11.68 -8.13 0.83
C LEU A 106 -11.96 -9.42 1.59
N LEU A 107 -11.65 -10.56 0.99
CA LEU A 107 -11.62 -11.84 1.68
C LEU A 107 -10.15 -12.18 1.93
N VAL A 108 -9.80 -12.36 3.20
CA VAL A 108 -8.45 -12.74 3.63
C VAL A 108 -8.44 -14.21 3.99
N GLU A 109 -7.55 -14.97 3.37
CA GLU A 109 -7.39 -16.39 3.64
C GLU A 109 -6.65 -16.61 4.96
N VAL A 110 -7.18 -17.50 5.80
CA VAL A 110 -6.54 -17.95 7.04
C VAL A 110 -6.49 -19.47 7.05
N PRO A 111 -5.29 -20.08 7.02
CA PRO A 111 -5.15 -21.51 7.15
C PRO A 111 -5.50 -21.95 8.58
N ILE A 112 -6.40 -22.91 8.70
CA ILE A 112 -6.86 -23.47 9.98
C ILE A 112 -6.78 -24.99 9.93
N SER A 113 -5.75 -25.55 10.57
CA SER A 113 -5.53 -26.99 10.63
C SER A 113 -5.39 -27.62 9.23
N THR A 114 -6.42 -28.30 8.72
CA THR A 114 -6.44 -29.00 7.43
C THR A 114 -7.30 -28.32 6.37
N ARG A 115 -7.86 -27.14 6.69
CA ARG A 115 -8.77 -26.39 5.84
C ARG A 115 -8.41 -24.90 5.84
N GLU A 116 -9.07 -24.15 4.98
CA GLU A 116 -8.93 -22.70 4.87
C GLU A 116 -10.23 -22.04 5.30
N ALA A 117 -10.13 -20.92 6.00
CA ALA A 117 -11.23 -20.02 6.30
C ALA A 117 -10.98 -18.67 5.62
N TRP A 118 -12.05 -17.98 5.27
CA TRP A 118 -11.97 -16.64 4.68
C TRP A 118 -12.60 -15.63 5.63
N ILE A 119 -11.81 -14.64 6.03
CA ILE A 119 -12.24 -13.55 6.90
C ILE A 119 -12.61 -12.35 6.01
N PRO A 120 -13.86 -11.86 6.06
CA PRO A 120 -14.24 -10.65 5.35
C PRO A 120 -13.65 -9.42 6.04
N VAL A 121 -13.11 -8.50 5.25
CA VAL A 121 -12.68 -7.16 5.65
C VAL A 121 -13.46 -6.16 4.81
N GLU A 122 -14.19 -5.28 5.48
CA GLU A 122 -14.83 -4.13 4.87
C GLU A 122 -13.78 -3.05 4.64
N ALA A 123 -13.40 -2.82 3.39
CA ALA A 123 -12.57 -1.69 3.01
C ALA A 123 -13.46 -0.67 2.28
N SER A 124 -14.22 0.07 3.07
CA SER A 124 -15.01 1.20 2.59
C SER A 124 -14.41 2.49 3.17
N PRO A 125 -14.18 3.53 2.36
CA PRO A 125 -13.83 4.82 2.91
C PRO A 125 -14.99 5.29 3.78
N ALA A 126 -14.83 5.24 5.12
CA ALA A 126 -15.83 5.78 6.02
C ALA A 126 -16.07 7.25 5.64
N LEU A 127 -17.34 7.66 5.50
CA LEU A 127 -17.72 9.05 5.25
C LEU A 127 -17.16 9.93 6.39
N GLY A 128 -15.98 10.52 6.14
CA GLY A 128 -15.35 11.60 6.89
C GLY A 128 -15.08 11.34 8.36
N LYS A 129 -13.92 10.75 8.70
CA LYS A 129 -13.16 11.10 9.91
C LYS A 129 -11.66 11.04 9.64
N SER A 130 -10.93 12.07 10.06
CA SER A 130 -9.46 12.08 10.10
C SER A 130 -8.94 10.86 10.85
N GLN A 131 -7.88 10.22 10.35
CA GLN A 131 -7.36 8.89 10.79
C GLN A 131 -8.18 7.72 10.22
N GLN A 132 -8.14 7.56 8.90
CA GLN A 132 -8.92 6.54 8.19
C GLN A 132 -8.32 5.15 8.43
N MET A 133 -9.08 4.25 9.07
CA MET A 133 -8.69 2.83 9.19
C MET A 133 -8.74 2.18 7.81
N LEU A 134 -7.76 1.32 7.49
CA LEU A 134 -7.64 0.64 6.18
C LEU A 134 -8.82 -0.32 5.90
N GLY A 135 -9.50 -0.76 6.94
CA GLY A 135 -10.71 -1.56 6.85
C GLY A 135 -11.17 -1.99 8.24
N SER A 136 -12.34 -2.59 8.30
CA SER A 136 -12.89 -3.19 9.52
C SER A 136 -13.26 -4.64 9.26
N ILE A 137 -13.12 -5.47 10.30
CA ILE A 137 -13.59 -6.85 10.24
C ILE A 137 -14.99 -6.86 10.87
N PRO A 138 -16.07 -7.11 10.12
CA PRO A 138 -17.40 -7.24 10.69
C PRO A 138 -17.52 -8.59 11.41
N GLU A 139 -17.07 -8.63 12.66
CA GLU A 139 -17.22 -9.78 13.55
C GLU A 139 -18.36 -9.58 14.56
N PHE A 140 -19.10 -10.64 14.84
CA PHE A 140 -20.02 -10.71 15.97
C PHE A 140 -19.54 -11.79 16.93
N VAL A 141 -19.28 -11.40 18.17
CA VAL A 141 -19.07 -12.33 19.27
C VAL A 141 -20.38 -12.42 20.05
N ASP A 142 -21.01 -13.59 20.05
CA ASP A 142 -22.24 -13.78 20.82
C ASP A 142 -21.95 -13.90 22.33
N GLY A 143 -23.01 -13.94 23.15
CA GLY A 143 -22.89 -14.08 24.60
C GLY A 143 -22.23 -15.39 25.06
N ALA A 144 -21.98 -16.34 24.16
CA ALA A 144 -21.28 -17.59 24.40
C ALA A 144 -19.81 -17.57 23.92
N GLY A 145 -19.33 -16.44 23.37
CA GLY A 145 -17.96 -16.30 22.89
C GLY A 145 -17.71 -16.95 21.52
N GLN A 146 -18.76 -17.33 20.80
CA GLN A 146 -18.63 -17.83 19.43
C GLN A 146 -18.49 -16.66 18.46
N MET A 147 -17.64 -16.82 17.44
CA MET A 147 -17.44 -15.81 16.40
C MET A 147 -18.29 -16.10 15.17
N TRP A 148 -18.93 -15.06 14.64
CA TRP A 148 -19.80 -15.15 13.47
C TRP A 148 -19.44 -14.08 12.45
N PHE A 149 -19.36 -14.49 11.18
CA PHE A 149 -19.24 -13.57 10.04
C PHE A 149 -20.46 -13.79 9.15
N GLN A 150 -20.97 -12.74 8.51
CA GLN A 150 -22.21 -12.84 7.76
C GLN A 150 -22.00 -13.60 6.44
N ASP A 151 -22.72 -14.70 6.23
CA ASP A 151 -22.61 -15.56 5.03
C ASP A 151 -22.87 -14.81 3.71
N LYS A 152 -23.57 -13.68 3.79
CA LYS A 152 -23.83 -12.81 2.63
C LYS A 152 -22.54 -12.33 1.96
N TYR A 153 -21.43 -12.17 2.70
CA TYR A 153 -20.15 -11.78 2.11
C TYR A 153 -19.57 -12.86 1.17
N MET A 154 -19.91 -14.12 1.42
CA MET A 154 -19.46 -15.27 0.64
C MET A 154 -20.42 -15.63 -0.51
N THR A 155 -21.69 -15.21 -0.40
CA THR A 155 -22.78 -15.64 -1.31
C THR A 155 -22.86 -14.82 -2.60
N PHE A 156 -22.27 -13.61 -2.63
CA PHE A 156 -22.41 -12.67 -3.75
C PHE A 156 -21.11 -12.35 -4.50
N ALA A 157 -20.02 -13.10 -4.27
CA ALA A 157 -18.71 -12.76 -4.82
C ALA A 157 -18.67 -12.80 -6.36
N ARG A 158 -18.71 -11.63 -6.99
CA ARG A 158 -17.99 -11.40 -8.25
C ARG A 158 -16.55 -11.07 -7.87
N GLU A 159 -15.63 -11.98 -8.20
CA GLU A 159 -14.21 -11.75 -7.95
C GLU A 159 -13.72 -10.62 -8.84
N VAL A 160 -13.09 -9.62 -8.22
CA VAL A 160 -12.39 -8.55 -8.93
C VAL A 160 -10.94 -8.95 -9.00
N VAL A 161 -10.47 -9.15 -10.24
CA VAL A 161 -9.06 -9.41 -10.49
C VAL A 161 -8.36 -8.06 -10.54
N LEU A 162 -7.48 -7.82 -9.57
CA LEU A 162 -6.54 -6.70 -9.63
C LEU A 162 -5.49 -6.97 -10.70
N SER A 163 -5.07 -5.93 -11.40
CA SER A 163 -3.84 -6.01 -12.19
C SER A 163 -2.65 -6.28 -11.26
N ASP A 164 -1.65 -6.99 -11.79
CA ASP A 164 -0.39 -7.17 -11.10
C ASP A 164 0.20 -5.81 -10.71
N ASN A 165 0.74 -5.71 -9.50
CA ASN A 165 1.33 -4.45 -9.04
C ASN A 165 2.59 -4.11 -9.85
N VAL A 166 2.72 -2.90 -10.38
CA VAL A 166 3.95 -2.42 -11.02
C VAL A 166 4.80 -1.71 -9.97
N PRO A 167 6.12 -1.99 -9.83
CA PRO A 167 6.95 -1.27 -8.86
C PRO A 167 6.97 0.24 -9.13
N PRO A 168 7.08 1.08 -8.08
CA PRO A 168 7.16 2.52 -8.26
C PRO A 168 8.49 2.90 -8.89
N VAL A 169 8.55 4.13 -9.41
CA VAL A 169 9.78 4.76 -9.92
C VAL A 169 10.27 5.77 -8.90
N ALA A 170 11.45 5.54 -8.31
CA ALA A 170 12.09 6.46 -7.38
C ALA A 170 13.05 7.42 -8.09
N SER A 171 13.00 8.71 -7.71
CA SER A 171 13.87 9.75 -8.26
C SER A 171 14.36 10.69 -7.18
N ILE A 172 15.67 10.93 -7.12
CA ILE A 172 16.30 11.86 -6.17
C ILE A 172 16.72 13.14 -6.89
N ARG A 173 16.28 14.29 -6.37
CA ARG A 173 16.83 15.60 -6.69
C ARG A 173 17.45 16.21 -5.44
N VAL A 174 18.63 16.79 -5.57
CA VAL A 174 19.36 17.43 -4.47
C VAL A 174 19.74 18.87 -4.81
N VAL A 175 19.59 19.76 -3.84
CA VAL A 175 19.97 21.18 -3.97
C VAL A 175 20.63 21.65 -2.67
N PRO A 176 21.85 22.21 -2.70
CA PRO A 176 22.76 22.28 -3.86
C PRO A 176 23.34 20.91 -4.23
N THR A 177 23.84 20.72 -5.46
CA THR A 177 24.39 19.44 -5.95
C THR A 177 25.72 19.03 -5.30
N GLN A 178 26.38 19.96 -4.61
CA GLN A 178 27.50 19.72 -3.70
C GLN A 178 27.35 20.69 -2.52
N GLY A 179 27.82 20.28 -1.35
CA GLY A 179 27.66 21.04 -0.11
C GLY A 179 28.99 21.25 0.61
N ASN A 180 29.01 22.22 1.51
CA ASN A 180 30.08 22.37 2.48
C ASN A 180 29.65 21.81 3.85
N VAL A 181 30.62 21.47 4.69
CA VAL A 181 30.36 21.11 6.09
C VAL A 181 29.50 22.19 6.76
N GLY A 182 28.44 21.77 7.45
CA GLY A 182 27.49 22.65 8.14
C GLY A 182 26.47 23.35 7.24
N GLN A 183 26.56 23.22 5.91
CA GLN A 183 25.58 23.79 4.99
C GLN A 183 24.31 22.94 4.95
N GLU A 184 23.13 23.58 5.01
CA GLU A 184 21.86 22.90 4.80
C GLU A 184 21.70 22.49 3.32
N VAL A 185 21.37 21.21 3.12
CA VAL A 185 21.11 20.59 1.82
C VAL A 185 19.69 20.06 1.82
N THR A 186 18.97 20.29 0.72
CA THR A 186 17.61 19.79 0.53
C THR A 186 17.62 18.60 -0.43
N PHE A 187 17.10 17.46 0.03
CA PHE A 187 16.84 16.27 -0.79
C PHE A 187 15.34 16.16 -1.06
N MET A 188 14.98 15.88 -2.31
CA MET A 188 13.60 15.87 -2.81
C MET A 188 13.35 14.64 -3.65
N ALA A 189 12.21 13.98 -3.42
CA ALA A 189 11.71 12.84 -4.19
C ALA A 189 10.54 13.20 -5.12
N LEU A 190 10.37 14.49 -5.45
CA LEU A 190 9.18 15.04 -6.11
C LEU A 190 8.88 14.45 -7.51
N ALA A 191 9.86 13.86 -8.16
CA ALA A 191 9.69 13.23 -9.47
C ALA A 191 9.47 11.71 -9.38
N SER A 192 9.33 11.17 -8.17
CA SER A 192 8.96 9.77 -7.96
C SER A 192 7.47 9.62 -8.22
N TYR A 193 7.08 8.52 -8.84
CA TYR A 193 5.68 8.20 -9.13
C TYR A 193 5.47 6.69 -9.19
N ASP A 194 4.23 6.27 -9.06
CA ASP A 194 3.83 4.88 -9.26
C ASP A 194 2.95 4.79 -10.53
N PRO A 195 3.29 3.96 -11.53
CA PRO A 195 2.55 3.90 -12.80
C PRO A 195 1.09 3.45 -12.68
N ASP A 196 0.75 2.66 -11.67
CA ASP A 196 -0.57 2.04 -11.50
C ASP A 196 -1.10 2.12 -10.07
N GLY A 197 -0.60 3.10 -9.32
CA GLY A 197 -0.98 3.37 -7.94
C GLY A 197 -0.43 4.69 -7.43
N GLU A 198 -0.14 4.75 -6.13
CA GLU A 198 0.38 5.93 -5.46
C GLU A 198 1.54 5.58 -4.54
N ILE A 199 2.45 6.53 -4.34
CA ILE A 199 3.53 6.38 -3.36
C ILE A 199 3.05 6.76 -1.97
N VAL A 200 3.15 5.83 -1.03
CA VAL A 200 2.68 6.04 0.36
C VAL A 200 3.81 6.27 1.35
N ARG A 201 5.05 5.91 1.00
CA ARG A 201 6.19 6.03 1.92
C ARG A 201 7.52 6.33 1.20
N TYR A 202 8.30 7.21 1.80
CA TYR A 202 9.66 7.57 1.40
C TYR A 202 10.60 7.29 2.58
N ASP A 203 11.61 6.44 2.43
CA ASP A 203 12.64 6.24 3.46
C ASP A 203 13.98 6.72 2.92
N TRP A 204 14.57 7.70 3.61
CA TRP A 204 15.87 8.25 3.25
C TRP A 204 16.97 7.69 4.15
N ASP A 205 18.11 7.35 3.57
CA ASP A 205 19.35 7.06 4.29
C ASP A 205 20.43 8.01 3.82
N LEU A 206 20.96 8.83 4.73
CA LEU A 206 21.95 9.88 4.44
C LEU A 206 23.36 9.42 4.80
N GLY A 207 23.76 8.22 4.38
CA GLY A 207 25.08 7.66 4.66
C GLY A 207 25.23 7.06 6.05
N GLY A 208 24.23 6.28 6.48
CA GLY A 208 24.15 5.61 7.79
C GLY A 208 23.11 6.22 8.74
N VAL A 209 22.54 7.37 8.39
CA VAL A 209 21.46 8.03 9.14
C VAL A 209 20.15 7.81 8.42
N LYS A 210 19.35 6.87 8.91
CA LYS A 210 17.99 6.63 8.42
C LYS A 210 17.05 7.74 8.90
N THR A 211 16.27 8.30 7.99
CA THR A 211 15.41 9.45 8.26
C THR A 211 14.08 9.40 7.49
N SER A 212 13.15 10.20 8.02
CA SER A 212 11.81 10.64 7.60
C SER A 212 11.06 9.95 6.45
N THR A 213 9.76 9.74 6.67
CA THR A 213 8.70 9.36 5.72
C THR A 213 8.31 10.42 4.68
N ARG A 214 9.04 11.55 4.62
CA ARG A 214 8.66 12.74 3.84
C ARG A 214 9.33 12.73 2.46
N CYS A 215 8.57 13.15 1.45
CA CYS A 215 9.06 13.36 0.09
C CYS A 215 10.23 14.36 0.01
N THR A 216 10.29 15.35 0.92
CA THR A 216 11.36 16.34 0.99
C THR A 216 11.94 16.42 2.40
N ILE A 217 13.26 16.42 2.49
CA ILE A 217 14.01 16.56 3.74
C ILE A 217 15.14 17.59 3.61
N ARG A 218 15.52 18.18 4.73
CA ARG A 218 16.66 19.10 4.87
C ARG A 218 17.65 18.50 5.84
N TYR A 219 18.93 18.53 5.51
CA TYR A 219 19.99 17.97 6.34
C TYR A 219 21.30 18.73 6.15
N ALA A 220 22.12 18.82 7.21
CA ALA A 220 23.44 19.42 7.17
C ALA A 220 24.48 18.39 7.64
N PHE A 221 25.45 18.08 6.78
CA PHE A 221 26.53 17.15 7.10
C PHE A 221 27.61 17.83 7.94
N THR A 222 28.14 17.13 8.94
CA THR A 222 29.10 17.67 9.90
C THR A 222 30.55 17.33 9.58
N GLN A 223 30.79 16.44 8.61
CA GLN A 223 32.13 16.04 8.19
C GLN A 223 32.23 16.10 6.67
N GLU A 224 33.43 16.36 6.17
CA GLU A 224 33.68 16.22 4.75
C GLU A 224 33.76 14.73 4.38
N SER A 225 33.02 14.35 3.34
CA SER A 225 33.02 13.01 2.79
C SER A 225 32.22 12.96 1.49
N THR A 226 32.24 11.81 0.83
CA THR A 226 31.23 11.46 -0.16
C THR A 226 30.22 10.51 0.49
N TYR A 227 29.00 10.99 0.68
CA TYR A 227 27.91 10.23 1.28
C TYR A 227 27.09 9.54 0.20
N VAL A 228 26.80 8.25 0.39
CA VAL A 228 25.82 7.54 -0.45
C VAL A 228 24.44 7.85 0.13
N ILE A 229 23.64 8.60 -0.63
CA ILE A 229 22.27 8.96 -0.27
C ILE A 229 21.35 7.96 -0.91
N VAL A 230 20.61 7.21 -0.10
CA VAL A 230 19.67 6.18 -0.56
C VAL A 230 18.25 6.67 -0.31
N LEU A 231 17.39 6.48 -1.31
CA LEU A 231 15.95 6.68 -1.21
C LEU A 231 15.28 5.33 -1.49
N SER A 232 14.46 4.87 -0.56
CA SER A 232 13.51 3.79 -0.80
C SER A 232 12.10 4.37 -0.89
N VAL A 233 11.38 4.02 -1.96
CA VAL A 233 10.02 4.47 -2.22
C VAL A 233 9.13 3.24 -2.18
N THR A 234 8.08 3.27 -1.37
CA THR A 234 7.10 2.19 -1.29
C THR A 234 5.76 2.66 -1.81
N ASP A 235 5.20 1.89 -2.74
CA ASP A 235 3.88 2.11 -3.29
C ASP A 235 2.75 1.65 -2.35
N SER A 236 1.54 2.00 -2.73
CA SER A 236 0.31 1.70 -2.01
C SER A 236 0.08 0.19 -1.88
N ARG A 237 0.59 -0.62 -2.82
CA ARG A 237 0.46 -2.09 -2.81
C ARG A 237 1.69 -2.82 -2.28
N GLY A 238 2.53 -2.11 -1.53
CA GLY A 238 3.64 -2.64 -0.75
C GLY A 238 4.89 -3.02 -1.53
N LYS A 239 5.01 -2.71 -2.84
CA LYS A 239 6.31 -2.84 -3.52
C LYS A 239 7.19 -1.65 -3.20
N THR A 240 8.44 -1.95 -2.90
CA THR A 240 9.47 -0.96 -2.64
C THR A 240 10.52 -0.99 -3.73
N VAL A 241 10.91 0.19 -4.21
CA VAL A 241 12.09 0.36 -5.05
C VAL A 241 13.10 1.24 -4.34
N THR A 242 14.38 1.00 -4.57
CA THR A 242 15.48 1.77 -3.99
C THR A 242 16.32 2.40 -5.09
N THR A 243 16.70 3.65 -4.90
CA THR A 243 17.64 4.39 -5.74
C THR A 243 18.66 5.14 -4.88
N SER A 244 19.80 5.52 -5.46
CA SER A 244 20.85 6.20 -4.70
C SER A 244 21.63 7.20 -5.54
N ILE A 245 22.18 8.22 -4.87
CA ILE A 245 23.14 9.17 -5.46
C ILE A 245 24.37 9.32 -4.55
N ASN A 246 25.51 9.67 -5.13
CA ASN A 246 26.69 10.08 -4.37
C ASN A 246 26.67 11.59 -4.16
N TYR A 247 26.65 12.02 -2.90
CA TYR A 247 26.65 13.43 -2.52
C TYR A 247 27.99 13.83 -1.89
N ARG A 248 28.67 14.81 -2.48
CA ARG A 248 29.99 15.26 -2.01
C ARG A 248 29.87 16.47 -1.11
N VAL A 249 30.41 16.34 0.10
CA VAL A 249 30.57 17.41 1.09
C VAL A 249 32.05 17.76 1.19
N ARG A 250 32.35 19.06 1.18
CA ARG A 250 33.72 19.59 1.28
C ARG A 250 33.86 20.42 2.54
N GLU A 251 35.09 20.58 3.01
CA GLU A 251 35.37 21.59 4.04
C GLU A 251 34.91 22.98 3.58
N GLY A 252 34.22 23.71 4.47
CA GLY A 252 33.82 25.08 4.19
C GLY A 252 35.06 25.96 4.10
N ARG A 253 35.21 26.76 3.04
CA ARG A 253 36.24 27.80 3.05
C ARG A 253 35.89 28.79 4.17
N GLU A 254 36.76 28.86 5.17
CA GLU A 254 36.80 30.01 6.08
C GLU A 254 36.87 31.29 5.22
N PRO A 255 36.04 32.32 5.47
CA PRO A 255 36.20 33.59 4.78
C PRO A 255 37.62 34.08 5.02
N ALA A 256 38.37 34.31 3.93
CA ALA A 256 39.76 34.74 3.99
C ALA A 256 39.89 35.89 4.99
N SER A 257 40.63 35.67 6.07
CA SER A 257 40.99 36.73 7.00
C SER A 257 41.66 37.83 6.19
N SER A 258 41.06 39.03 6.20
CA SER A 258 41.66 40.21 5.58
C SER A 258 43.10 40.35 6.08
N PRO A 259 44.10 40.55 5.21
CA PRO A 259 45.45 40.80 5.68
C PRO A 259 45.42 42.11 6.47
N SER A 260 45.63 42.02 7.79
CA SER A 260 45.86 43.18 8.63
C SER A 260 47.10 43.89 8.08
N GLY A 261 46.88 45.06 7.49
CA GLY A 261 47.91 45.87 6.86
C GLY A 261 49.11 46.06 7.79
N GLY A 262 50.25 45.54 7.34
CA GLY A 262 51.56 45.86 7.89
C GLY A 262 51.81 47.36 7.81
N GLY A 263 52.45 47.87 8.86
CA GLY A 263 52.61 49.29 9.10
C GLY A 263 53.47 50.02 8.08
N CYS A 264 53.25 51.34 8.06
CA CYS A 264 54.21 52.31 7.55
C CYS A 264 54.60 53.19 8.73
N GLY A 265 55.82 53.03 9.22
CA GLY A 265 56.48 54.01 10.05
C GLY A 265 56.85 55.23 9.24
N CYS A 266 56.73 56.41 9.85
CA CYS A 266 57.44 57.61 9.43
C CYS A 266 58.06 58.22 10.69
N GLY A 267 59.38 58.12 10.79
CA GLY A 267 60.19 59.03 11.60
C GLY A 267 60.54 60.26 10.77
N GLY A 268 60.62 61.40 11.44
CA GLY A 268 61.01 62.70 10.93
C GLY A 268 60.87 63.73 12.03
#